data_AF-A0A0K8NXN1-F1
#
_entry.id   AF-A0A0K8NXN1-F1
#
_cell.length_a   1.000
_cell.length_b   1.000
_cell.length_c   1.000
_cell.angle_alpha   90.00
_cell.angle_beta   90.00
_cell.angle_gamma   90.00
#
_symmetry.space_group_name_H-M   'P 1'
#
loop_
_entity.id
_entity.type
_entity.pdbx_description
1 polymer ?
#
loop_
_entity_poly.entity_id
_entity_poly.type
_entity_poly.pdbx_seq_one_letter_code
_entity_poly.pdbx_strand_id
1 'polypeptide(L)'
;MSTHPIPVAPPAAPAAAPSRAAAAVPPAGAQPLSPLAAALSTEQPPHDPVAFELGWDHARHGLAPPAALADGCAPLRHGWLAGQAVFGERCLRATPAARQWLQLRLRAWRRGRSVELFQVTPAYLRQIEVTHCPVTRAELGGPVPGSEPSVDRVRDAAGYAAGNLALLSRRANAAKGALDFAAAMQVVRRLEDRPLREVEGLGAAAWRRIAVLCSFVEPLPHEAACTLPLQVLPPKRLHLMNPVQALQAQLSLQLMRPGWAERSRRFEALLAGAPLRRAYQAFFHALLPRVLEAAPPAVRQARDAADRRRLRWAIEDAWQHPAVLLRWTAFARQLDAPGCEALLARLDALGLGAQRTARLTEAQATEGWQLDSAGFDPRLADRPRPGLARLRRRGRLEGGDAGAGPAAPRTTPWPAASVEASGQVCLPM
;
A
#
# COMPACT_ATOMS: atom_id res chain seq x y z
N MET A 1 -24.61 75.93 12.16
CA MET A 1 -26.00 75.86 11.66
C MET A 1 -26.38 74.38 11.69
N SER A 2 -26.76 73.82 12.83
CA SER A 2 -28.07 73.93 13.50
C SER A 2 -29.22 73.60 12.54
N THR A 3 -29.76 72.37 12.62
CA THR A 3 -31.14 72.06 13.08
C THR A 3 -31.44 70.55 13.00
N HIS A 4 -31.83 69.98 14.14
CA HIS A 4 -32.72 68.82 14.33
C HIS A 4 -34.17 69.36 14.46
N PRO A 5 -35.23 68.56 14.75
CA PRO A 5 -35.78 67.35 14.09
C PRO A 5 -37.35 67.44 13.99
N ILE A 6 -38.07 66.37 14.35
CA ILE A 6 -39.53 66.14 14.63
C ILE A 6 -40.46 65.69 13.45
N PRO A 7 -41.55 64.92 13.71
CA PRO A 7 -41.78 63.57 13.16
C PRO A 7 -43.22 63.37 12.61
N VAL A 8 -43.62 62.14 12.29
CA VAL A 8 -45.03 61.80 11.97
C VAL A 8 -45.43 60.49 12.68
N ALA A 9 -46.49 60.57 13.50
CA ALA A 9 -47.34 59.46 13.98
C ALA A 9 -48.59 59.39 13.04
N PRO A 10 -49.46 58.34 12.98
CA PRO A 10 -50.21 57.72 14.11
C PRO A 10 -50.68 56.24 13.79
N PRO A 11 -51.83 55.67 14.22
CA PRO A 11 -52.58 55.72 15.50
C PRO A 11 -52.89 54.33 16.14
N ALA A 12 -53.23 54.40 17.43
CA ALA A 12 -54.24 53.69 18.26
C ALA A 12 -54.69 52.21 18.03
N ALA A 13 -54.69 51.49 19.15
CA ALA A 13 -55.31 50.17 19.40
C ALA A 13 -56.85 50.23 19.62
N PRO A 14 -57.51 49.06 19.67
CA PRO A 14 -58.52 48.82 20.70
C PRO A 14 -58.41 47.44 21.39
N ALA A 15 -59.09 47.35 22.55
CA ALA A 15 -59.11 46.23 23.51
C ALA A 15 -60.38 45.33 23.41
N ALA A 16 -60.24 44.08 23.92
CA ALA A 16 -61.21 43.19 24.65
C ALA A 16 -62.63 42.93 24.07
N ALA A 17 -63.32 41.77 24.13
CA ALA A 17 -63.24 40.42 24.73
C ALA A 17 -64.34 39.52 24.05
N PRO A 18 -64.95 38.47 24.66
CA PRO A 18 -64.49 37.10 24.96
C PRO A 18 -65.23 36.00 24.12
N SER A 19 -64.73 34.76 24.02
CA SER A 19 -65.59 33.60 23.72
C SER A 19 -65.00 32.22 24.06
N ARG A 20 -65.70 31.58 25.02
CA ARG A 20 -66.06 30.16 25.15
C ARG A 20 -65.01 29.05 25.06
N ALA A 21 -64.87 28.40 26.23
CA ALA A 21 -64.47 27.01 26.39
C ALA A 21 -65.29 26.06 25.50
N ALA A 22 -64.57 25.23 24.74
CA ALA A 22 -65.08 24.00 24.17
C ALA A 22 -64.12 22.87 24.58
N ALA A 23 -64.67 21.89 25.29
CA ALA A 23 -63.99 20.67 25.68
C ALA A 23 -63.56 19.87 24.43
N ALA A 24 -62.29 19.46 24.37
CA ALA A 24 -61.79 18.52 23.38
C ALA A 24 -60.96 17.44 24.07
N VAL A 25 -61.63 16.29 24.26
CA VAL A 25 -61.18 14.90 24.06
C VAL A 25 -59.66 14.64 24.19
N PRO A 26 -59.21 13.78 25.13
CA PRO A 26 -57.81 13.37 25.18
C PRO A 26 -57.46 12.51 23.95
N PRO A 27 -56.36 12.77 23.21
CA PRO A 27 -55.91 11.85 22.20
C PRO A 27 -55.34 10.60 22.89
N ALA A 28 -56.12 9.53 22.85
CA ALA A 28 -55.63 8.16 22.97
C ALA A 28 -54.59 7.92 21.86
N GLY A 29 -53.38 7.52 22.26
CA GLY A 29 -52.33 7.13 21.33
C GLY A 29 -50.98 7.72 21.67
N ALA A 30 -50.43 7.39 22.84
CA ALA A 30 -48.99 7.41 23.01
C ALA A 30 -48.42 6.36 22.03
N GLN A 31 -48.09 6.80 20.81
CA GLN A 31 -47.28 5.99 19.91
C GLN A 31 -45.94 5.76 20.61
N PRO A 32 -45.44 4.52 20.70
CA PRO A 32 -44.09 4.30 21.16
C PRO A 32 -43.16 5.09 20.24
N LEU A 33 -42.30 5.92 20.84
CA LEU A 33 -41.22 6.61 20.13
C LEU A 33 -40.57 5.61 19.17
N SER A 34 -40.53 5.96 17.89
CA SER A 34 -39.85 5.15 16.88
C SER A 34 -38.45 4.79 17.39
N PRO A 35 -37.96 3.55 17.24
CA PRO A 35 -36.60 3.17 17.64
C PRO A 35 -35.52 4.11 17.09
N LEU A 36 -35.85 4.82 16.00
CA LEU A 36 -35.05 5.84 15.34
C LEU A 36 -34.82 7.09 16.21
N ALA A 37 -35.82 7.55 16.97
CA ALA A 37 -35.71 8.72 17.84
C ALA A 37 -34.92 8.42 19.13
N ALA A 38 -35.05 7.20 19.65
CA ALA A 38 -34.26 6.71 20.78
C ALA A 38 -32.78 6.49 20.40
N ALA A 39 -32.51 6.03 19.17
CA ALA A 39 -31.14 5.84 18.66
C ALA A 39 -30.39 7.15 18.40
N LEU A 40 -31.10 8.24 18.11
CA LEU A 40 -30.52 9.58 17.87
C LEU A 40 -30.33 10.40 19.15
N SER A 41 -30.83 9.94 20.30
CA SER A 41 -30.82 10.70 21.57
C SER A 41 -29.76 10.24 22.58
N THR A 42 -28.72 9.54 22.14
CA THR A 42 -27.55 9.26 23.00
C THR A 42 -26.42 10.21 22.64
N GLU A 43 -26.38 11.36 23.33
CA GLU A 43 -25.24 12.29 23.36
C GLU A 43 -24.04 11.67 24.10
N GLN A 44 -23.64 10.45 23.73
CA GLN A 44 -22.35 9.90 24.09
C GLN A 44 -21.57 9.76 22.79
N PRO A 45 -20.42 10.46 22.64
CA PRO A 45 -19.58 10.24 21.48
C PRO A 45 -19.29 8.74 21.37
N PRO A 46 -19.31 8.18 20.15
CA PRO A 46 -19.04 6.76 19.98
C PRO A 46 -17.72 6.44 20.69
N HIS A 47 -17.74 5.48 21.61
CA HIS A 47 -16.53 5.02 22.33
C HIS A 47 -15.42 4.51 21.38
N ASP A 48 -15.73 4.41 20.09
CA ASP A 48 -14.77 4.24 19.00
C ASP A 48 -15.32 4.87 17.71
N PRO A 49 -14.93 6.12 17.36
CA PRO A 49 -15.40 6.78 16.15
C PRO A 49 -14.91 6.09 14.88
N VAL A 50 -13.74 5.44 14.91
CA VAL A 50 -13.17 4.75 13.74
C VAL A 50 -13.99 3.51 13.39
N ALA A 51 -14.44 2.75 14.40
CA ALA A 51 -15.35 1.63 14.20
C ALA A 51 -16.68 2.09 13.59
N PHE A 52 -17.24 3.19 14.10
CA PHE A 52 -18.48 3.76 13.57
C PHE A 52 -18.33 4.15 12.09
N GLU A 53 -17.30 4.93 11.74
CA GLU A 53 -17.01 5.31 10.35
C GLU A 53 -16.84 4.08 9.44
N LEU A 54 -16.17 3.03 9.92
CA LEU A 54 -15.98 1.80 9.15
C LEU A 54 -17.32 1.09 8.88
N GLY A 55 -18.22 1.06 9.86
CA GLY A 55 -19.57 0.52 9.70
C GLY A 55 -20.37 1.32 8.68
N TRP A 56 -20.28 2.64 8.76
CA TRP A 56 -20.90 3.57 7.84
C TRP A 56 -20.40 3.36 6.40
N ASP A 57 -19.10 3.18 6.19
CA ASP A 57 -18.52 2.93 4.87
C ASP A 57 -18.90 1.55 4.30
N HIS A 58 -19.07 0.54 5.15
CA HIS A 58 -19.66 -0.74 4.74
C HIS A 58 -21.07 -0.54 4.19
N ALA A 59 -21.93 0.20 4.91
CA ALA A 59 -23.28 0.51 4.44
C ALA A 59 -23.27 1.35 3.16
N ARG A 60 -22.37 2.33 3.04
CA ARG A 60 -22.21 3.16 1.83
C ARG A 60 -21.96 2.34 0.57
N HIS A 61 -21.31 1.18 0.69
CA HIS A 61 -21.06 0.25 -0.40
C HIS A 61 -22.09 -0.89 -0.52
N GLY A 62 -23.20 -0.83 0.23
CA GLY A 62 -24.21 -1.89 0.24
C GLY A 62 -23.69 -3.22 0.77
N LEU A 63 -22.70 -3.19 1.68
CA LEU A 63 -22.09 -4.37 2.26
C LEU A 63 -22.38 -4.45 3.76
N ALA A 64 -22.63 -5.65 4.26
CA ALA A 64 -22.60 -5.91 5.69
C ALA A 64 -21.15 -6.06 6.17
N PRO A 65 -20.78 -5.52 7.36
CA PRO A 65 -19.56 -5.93 8.03
C PRO A 65 -19.63 -7.43 8.40
N PRO A 66 -18.48 -8.13 8.56
CA PRO A 66 -18.50 -9.53 8.96
C PRO A 66 -19.27 -9.72 10.27
N ALA A 67 -20.24 -10.63 10.30
CA ALA A 67 -21.19 -10.80 11.41
C ALA A 67 -20.50 -10.92 12.77
N ALA A 68 -19.49 -11.80 12.87
CA ALA A 68 -18.71 -12.00 14.10
C ALA A 68 -18.06 -10.72 14.66
N LEU A 69 -17.77 -9.73 13.82
CA LEU A 69 -17.23 -8.43 14.26
C LEU A 69 -18.33 -7.41 14.53
N ALA A 70 -19.44 -7.46 13.79
CA ALA A 70 -20.58 -6.58 14.01
C ALA A 70 -21.25 -6.88 15.36
N ASP A 71 -21.43 -8.15 15.71
CA ASP A 71 -22.06 -8.57 16.96
C ASP A 71 -21.17 -8.28 18.18
N GLY A 72 -19.85 -8.38 18.00
CA GLY A 72 -18.86 -8.12 19.04
C GLY A 72 -18.44 -6.65 19.19
N CYS A 73 -18.94 -5.73 18.35
CA CYS A 73 -18.51 -4.33 18.35
C CYS A 73 -19.67 -3.37 18.09
N ALA A 74 -20.32 -2.89 19.15
CA ALA A 74 -21.48 -2.00 19.06
C ALA A 74 -21.26 -0.75 18.18
N PRO A 75 -20.13 0.00 18.26
CA PRO A 75 -19.92 1.16 17.38
C PRO A 75 -19.90 0.81 15.88
N LEU A 76 -19.30 -0.32 15.50
CA LEU A 76 -19.26 -0.80 14.11
C LEU A 76 -20.67 -1.12 13.59
N ARG A 77 -21.46 -1.81 14.42
CA ARG A 77 -22.86 -2.12 14.11
C ARG A 77 -23.71 -0.85 14.01
N HIS A 78 -23.55 0.09 14.95
CA HIS A 78 -24.28 1.36 14.95
C HIS A 78 -23.99 2.18 13.69
N GLY A 79 -22.71 2.31 13.30
CA GLY A 79 -22.33 3.00 12.07
C GLY A 79 -22.95 2.36 10.82
N TRP A 80 -22.99 1.02 10.77
CA TRP A 80 -23.61 0.29 9.66
C TRP A 80 -25.13 0.47 9.60
N LEU A 81 -25.83 0.43 10.73
CA LEU A 81 -27.28 0.68 10.78
C LEU A 81 -27.62 2.13 10.42
N ALA A 82 -26.85 3.10 10.95
CA ALA A 82 -27.00 4.51 10.61
C ALA A 82 -26.78 4.75 9.11
N GLY A 83 -25.74 4.16 8.53
CA GLY A 83 -25.47 4.26 7.10
C GLY A 83 -26.58 3.61 6.26
N GLN A 84 -27.12 2.45 6.66
CA GLN A 84 -28.25 1.82 5.96
C GLN A 84 -29.49 2.73 5.95
N ALA A 85 -29.80 3.38 7.06
CA ALA A 85 -30.92 4.32 7.14
C ALA A 85 -30.74 5.52 6.18
N VAL A 86 -29.50 5.95 5.94
CA VAL A 86 -29.18 7.10 5.07
C VAL A 86 -29.08 6.72 3.60
N PHE A 87 -28.38 5.64 3.28
CA PHE A 87 -28.13 5.25 1.89
C PHE A 87 -29.29 4.43 1.31
N GLY A 88 -29.93 3.57 2.11
CA GLY A 88 -30.96 2.64 1.64
C GLY A 88 -30.49 1.90 0.38
N GLU A 89 -31.28 1.96 -0.68
CA GLU A 89 -30.95 1.37 -1.98
C GLU A 89 -29.91 2.17 -2.78
N ARG A 90 -29.65 3.44 -2.42
CA ARG A 90 -28.70 4.34 -3.10
C ARG A 90 -27.28 4.14 -2.58
N CYS A 91 -26.76 2.93 -2.74
CA CYS A 91 -25.41 2.55 -2.35
C CYS A 91 -24.41 2.66 -3.52
N LEU A 92 -23.15 2.89 -3.20
CA LEU A 92 -22.05 2.76 -4.17
C LEU A 92 -21.81 1.28 -4.51
N ARG A 93 -21.40 1.02 -5.76
CA ARG A 93 -21.07 -0.35 -6.21
C ARG A 93 -19.91 -0.96 -5.39
N ALA A 94 -20.15 -2.14 -4.82
CA ALA A 94 -19.15 -2.96 -4.12
C ALA A 94 -18.14 -3.63 -5.07
N THR A 95 -17.32 -2.84 -5.76
CA THR A 95 -16.25 -3.33 -6.63
C THR A 95 -15.22 -4.18 -5.86
N PRO A 96 -14.45 -5.06 -6.51
CA PRO A 96 -13.40 -5.86 -5.83
C PRO A 96 -12.44 -5.01 -5.01
N ALA A 97 -12.02 -3.86 -5.56
CA ALA A 97 -11.14 -2.93 -4.87
C ALA A 97 -11.79 -2.24 -3.65
N ALA A 98 -13.10 -1.93 -3.71
CA ALA A 98 -13.82 -1.40 -2.56
C ALA A 98 -13.91 -2.45 -1.43
N ARG A 99 -14.18 -3.72 -1.78
CA ARG A 99 -14.17 -4.83 -0.82
C ARG A 99 -12.79 -5.01 -0.17
N GLN A 100 -11.73 -4.96 -0.97
CA GLN A 100 -10.36 -5.05 -0.48
C GLN A 100 -9.99 -3.87 0.45
N TRP A 101 -10.42 -2.66 0.10
CA TRP A 101 -10.20 -1.47 0.91
C TRP A 101 -10.90 -1.54 2.27
N LEU A 102 -12.18 -1.94 2.29
CA LEU A 102 -12.92 -2.16 3.54
C LEU A 102 -12.28 -3.26 4.40
N GLN A 103 -11.85 -4.37 3.78
CA GLN A 103 -11.13 -5.44 4.48
C GLN A 103 -9.79 -4.96 5.06
N LEU A 104 -9.05 -4.12 4.32
CA LEU A 104 -7.81 -3.53 4.80
C LEU A 104 -8.07 -2.67 6.03
N ARG A 105 -9.05 -1.77 5.98
CA ARG A 105 -9.40 -0.91 7.12
C ARG A 105 -9.86 -1.71 8.33
N LEU A 106 -10.67 -2.73 8.12
CA LEU A 106 -11.12 -3.62 9.19
C LEU A 106 -9.95 -4.38 9.83
N ARG A 107 -8.99 -4.86 9.04
CA ARG A 107 -7.77 -5.50 9.56
C ARG A 107 -6.87 -4.52 10.29
N ALA A 108 -6.72 -3.30 9.78
CA ALA A 108 -5.93 -2.25 10.39
C ALA A 108 -6.51 -1.85 11.75
N TRP A 109 -7.81 -1.56 11.79
CA TRP A 109 -8.56 -1.24 13.01
C TRP A 109 -8.45 -2.34 14.07
N ARG A 110 -8.61 -3.61 13.70
CA ARG A 110 -8.42 -4.76 14.62
C ARG A 110 -7.00 -4.86 15.20
N ARG A 111 -6.01 -4.28 14.53
CA ARG A 111 -4.60 -4.29 14.93
C ARG A 111 -4.16 -2.94 15.53
N GLY A 112 -5.07 -1.98 15.69
CA GLY A 112 -4.77 -0.62 16.13
C GLY A 112 -3.90 0.18 15.14
N ARG A 113 -3.80 -0.26 13.88
CA ARG A 113 -2.95 0.40 12.87
C ARG A 113 -3.70 1.53 12.19
N SER A 114 -2.98 2.62 11.89
CA SER A 114 -3.52 3.76 11.16
C SER A 114 -3.69 3.44 9.68
N VAL A 115 -4.69 4.07 9.06
CA VAL A 115 -4.90 4.07 7.61
C VAL A 115 -5.04 5.52 7.16
N GLU A 116 -4.20 5.92 6.22
CA GLU A 116 -4.25 7.23 5.58
C GLU A 116 -5.39 7.22 4.55
N LEU A 117 -6.52 7.84 4.87
CA LEU A 117 -7.77 7.69 4.09
C LEU A 117 -7.87 8.60 2.86
N PHE A 118 -7.00 9.61 2.73
CA PHE A 118 -7.02 10.55 1.61
C PHE A 118 -6.47 9.91 0.33
N GLN A 119 -5.30 9.26 0.41
CA GLN A 119 -4.67 8.63 -0.74
C GLN A 119 -4.95 7.13 -0.82
N VAL A 120 -5.07 6.42 0.32
CA VAL A 120 -5.40 4.98 0.32
C VAL A 120 -6.89 4.78 0.09
N THR A 121 -7.27 4.82 -1.19
CA THR A 121 -8.64 4.65 -1.68
C THR A 121 -8.80 3.33 -2.45
N PRO A 122 -10.04 2.90 -2.78
CA PRO A 122 -10.24 1.79 -3.71
C PRO A 122 -9.54 1.99 -5.07
N ALA A 123 -9.46 3.23 -5.57
CA ALA A 123 -8.75 3.52 -6.80
C ALA A 123 -7.24 3.30 -6.66
N TYR A 124 -6.64 3.69 -5.54
CA TYR A 124 -5.24 3.42 -5.23
C TYR A 124 -4.95 1.91 -5.16
N LEU A 125 -5.83 1.13 -4.51
CA LEU A 125 -5.64 -0.32 -4.42
C LEU A 125 -5.65 -1.01 -5.80
N ARG A 126 -6.48 -0.55 -6.74
CA ARG A 126 -6.42 -1.02 -8.14
C ARG A 126 -5.08 -0.71 -8.81
N GLN A 127 -4.48 0.44 -8.50
CA GLN A 127 -3.21 0.83 -9.12
C GLN A 127 -2.04 -0.06 -8.66
N ILE A 128 -2.07 -0.55 -7.43
CA ILE A 128 -1.03 -1.45 -6.88
C ILE A 128 -1.34 -2.93 -7.11
N GLU A 129 -2.46 -3.24 -7.76
CA GLU A 129 -2.86 -4.60 -8.06
C GLU A 129 -1.87 -5.27 -9.03
N VAL A 130 -1.54 -6.51 -8.71
CA VAL A 130 -0.65 -7.38 -9.48
C VAL A 130 -1.25 -8.78 -9.52
N THR A 131 -1.00 -9.51 -10.60
CA THR A 131 -1.51 -10.88 -10.74
C THR A 131 -0.61 -11.91 -10.07
N HIS A 132 0.66 -11.59 -9.84
CA HIS A 132 1.64 -12.50 -9.24
C HIS A 132 2.35 -11.79 -8.10
N CYS A 133 2.61 -12.53 -7.03
CA CYS A 133 3.35 -12.00 -5.89
C CYS A 133 4.79 -11.64 -6.32
N PRO A 134 5.28 -10.43 -6.05
CA PRO A 134 6.65 -10.06 -6.42
C PRO A 134 7.71 -10.85 -5.64
N VAL A 135 7.38 -11.39 -4.47
CA VAL A 135 8.29 -12.17 -3.61
C VAL A 135 8.29 -13.66 -3.96
N THR A 136 7.12 -14.29 -4.05
CA THR A 136 7.03 -15.74 -4.33
C THR A 136 6.94 -16.06 -5.81
N ARG A 137 6.62 -15.07 -6.65
CA ARG A 137 6.32 -15.21 -8.09
C ARG A 137 5.13 -16.13 -8.39
N ALA A 138 4.42 -16.62 -7.37
CA ALA A 138 3.17 -17.37 -7.54
C ALA A 138 2.01 -16.44 -7.93
N GLU A 139 1.07 -16.97 -8.70
CA GLU A 139 -0.19 -16.29 -9.04
C GLU A 139 -0.99 -16.01 -7.76
N LEU A 140 -1.47 -14.77 -7.60
CA LEU A 140 -2.25 -14.36 -6.44
C LEU A 140 -3.69 -14.85 -6.56
N GLY A 141 -4.19 -15.51 -5.50
CA GLY A 141 -5.52 -16.12 -5.51
C GLY A 141 -5.61 -17.40 -6.34
N GLY A 142 -4.47 -17.93 -6.80
CA GLY A 142 -4.38 -19.22 -7.48
C GLY A 142 -4.54 -20.41 -6.51
N PRO A 143 -4.36 -21.65 -7.02
CA PRO A 143 -4.58 -22.87 -6.23
C PRO A 143 -3.51 -23.11 -5.15
N VAL A 144 -2.38 -22.41 -5.23
CA VAL A 144 -1.27 -22.59 -4.28
C VAL A 144 -1.67 -22.06 -2.90
N PRO A 145 -1.58 -22.88 -1.82
CA PRO A 145 -1.88 -22.43 -0.47
C PRO A 145 -1.06 -21.21 -0.05
N GLY A 146 -1.70 -20.22 0.57
CA GLY A 146 -1.05 -18.98 1.00
C GLY A 146 -0.79 -17.98 -0.14
N SER A 147 -1.28 -18.25 -1.36
CA SER A 147 -1.21 -17.34 -2.49
C SER A 147 -2.23 -16.21 -2.44
N GLU A 148 -3.13 -16.20 -1.46
CA GLU A 148 -4.20 -15.21 -1.42
C GLU A 148 -3.63 -13.79 -1.32
N PRO A 149 -4.19 -12.81 -2.05
CA PRO A 149 -3.71 -11.45 -2.05
C PRO A 149 -3.79 -10.83 -0.65
N SER A 150 -2.70 -10.22 -0.21
CA SER A 150 -2.59 -9.51 1.06
C SER A 150 -1.79 -8.23 0.89
N VAL A 151 -2.38 -7.10 1.27
CA VAL A 151 -1.69 -5.81 1.27
C VAL A 151 -0.69 -5.79 2.43
N ASP A 152 0.59 -5.65 2.08
CA ASP A 152 1.70 -5.50 3.01
C ASP A 152 2.01 -4.02 3.23
N ARG A 153 2.41 -3.70 4.46
CA ARG A 153 3.05 -2.43 4.80
C ARG A 153 4.55 -2.70 4.71
N VAL A 154 5.18 -2.22 3.65
CA VAL A 154 6.55 -2.62 3.34
C VAL A 154 7.47 -2.22 4.50
N ARG A 155 7.36 -0.97 4.97
CA ARG A 155 7.88 -0.53 6.27
C ARG A 155 6.82 -0.81 7.34
N ASP A 156 7.03 -1.82 8.19
CA ASP A 156 6.02 -2.22 9.19
C ASP A 156 5.84 -1.20 10.33
N ALA A 157 6.89 -0.40 10.57
CA ALA A 157 6.89 0.75 11.48
C ALA A 157 6.05 1.94 10.97
N ALA A 158 5.45 1.84 9.78
CA ALA A 158 4.52 2.83 9.25
C ALA A 158 3.09 2.26 9.19
N GLY A 159 2.12 3.17 9.09
CA GLY A 159 0.71 2.87 8.89
C GLY A 159 0.43 2.34 7.48
N TYR A 160 -0.85 2.09 7.20
CA TYR A 160 -1.30 1.86 5.83
C TYR A 160 -1.41 3.20 5.10
N ALA A 161 -0.35 3.57 4.38
CA ALA A 161 -0.25 4.85 3.69
C ALA A 161 0.26 4.68 2.25
N ALA A 162 -0.14 5.59 1.36
CA ALA A 162 0.35 5.59 -0.01
C ALA A 162 1.89 5.68 -0.04
N GLY A 163 2.52 5.00 -0.99
CA GLY A 163 3.98 4.91 -1.02
C GLY A 163 4.58 3.79 -0.17
N ASN A 164 3.84 3.24 0.80
CA ASN A 164 4.32 2.16 1.68
C ASN A 164 3.62 0.81 1.46
N LEU A 165 2.74 0.70 0.44
CA LEU A 165 1.91 -0.49 0.25
C LEU A 165 2.34 -1.31 -0.96
N ALA A 166 2.40 -2.63 -0.78
CA ALA A 166 2.58 -3.59 -1.86
C ALA A 166 1.58 -4.75 -1.73
N LEU A 167 1.08 -5.25 -2.86
CA LEU A 167 0.24 -6.45 -2.86
C LEU A 167 1.13 -7.70 -2.95
N LEU A 168 1.10 -8.52 -1.90
CA LEU A 168 1.88 -9.76 -1.79
C LEU A 168 0.95 -10.97 -1.63
N SER A 169 1.52 -12.18 -1.68
CA SER A 169 0.81 -13.36 -1.21
C SER A 169 0.76 -13.37 0.31
N ARG A 170 -0.28 -13.98 0.89
CA ARG A 170 -0.40 -14.13 2.36
C ARG A 170 0.82 -14.82 2.96
N ARG A 171 1.39 -15.83 2.30
CA ARG A 171 2.63 -16.51 2.70
C ARG A 171 3.81 -15.55 2.79
N ALA A 172 4.04 -14.71 1.76
CA ALA A 172 5.12 -13.74 1.75
C ALA A 172 4.95 -12.66 2.83
N ASN A 173 3.74 -12.12 2.96
CA ASN A 173 3.40 -11.10 3.94
C ASN A 173 3.56 -11.64 5.38
N ALA A 174 3.09 -12.87 5.65
CA ALA A 174 3.25 -13.52 6.94
C ALA A 174 4.71 -13.80 7.29
N ALA A 175 5.51 -14.30 6.35
CA ALA A 175 6.93 -14.56 6.55
C ALA A 175 7.72 -13.28 6.83
N LYS A 176 7.50 -12.21 6.04
CA LYS A 176 8.08 -10.89 6.31
C LYS A 176 7.69 -10.38 7.70
N GLY A 177 6.40 -10.42 8.02
CA GLY A 177 5.88 -9.88 9.28
C GLY A 177 6.34 -8.44 9.50
N ALA A 178 6.96 -8.20 10.67
CA ALA A 178 7.49 -6.90 11.06
C ALA A 178 8.99 -6.72 10.80
N LEU A 179 9.62 -7.62 10.01
CA LEU A 179 11.04 -7.51 9.70
C LEU A 179 11.30 -6.32 8.77
N ASP A 180 12.33 -5.56 9.10
CA ASP A 180 12.93 -4.51 8.27
C ASP A 180 13.98 -5.09 7.31
N PHE A 181 14.61 -4.23 6.51
CA PHE A 181 15.67 -4.61 5.58
C PHE A 181 16.81 -5.35 6.26
N ALA A 182 17.32 -4.82 7.39
CA ALA A 182 18.47 -5.39 8.07
C ALA A 182 18.17 -6.80 8.61
N ALA A 183 17.01 -6.98 9.24
CA ALA A 183 16.57 -8.27 9.77
C ALA A 183 16.26 -9.27 8.64
N ALA A 184 15.67 -8.83 7.52
CA ALA A 184 15.47 -9.67 6.35
C ALA A 184 16.80 -10.12 5.73
N MET A 185 17.81 -9.23 5.65
CA MET A 185 19.15 -9.58 5.19
C MET A 185 19.87 -10.57 6.11
N GLN A 186 19.64 -10.51 7.42
CA GLN A 186 20.15 -11.55 8.33
C GLN A 186 19.53 -12.91 8.05
N VAL A 187 18.24 -12.98 7.70
CA VAL A 187 17.61 -14.24 7.29
C VAL A 187 18.25 -14.77 6.00
N VAL A 188 18.50 -13.89 5.02
CA VAL A 188 19.19 -14.25 3.77
C VAL A 188 20.56 -14.87 4.05
N ARG A 189 21.40 -14.22 4.86
CA ARG A 189 22.74 -14.74 5.19
C ARG A 189 22.68 -16.13 5.82
N ARG A 190 21.77 -16.34 6.78
CA ARG A 190 21.57 -17.66 7.41
C ARG A 190 21.13 -18.74 6.42
N LEU A 191 20.37 -18.37 5.40
CA LEU A 191 19.93 -19.30 4.35
C LEU A 191 21.03 -19.58 3.33
N GLU A 192 21.93 -18.63 3.07
CA GLU A 192 23.10 -18.85 2.20
C GLU A 192 24.08 -19.86 2.82
N ASP A 193 24.24 -19.84 4.14
CA ASP A 193 25.04 -20.83 4.87
C ASP A 193 24.38 -22.23 4.89
N ARG A 194 23.06 -22.32 4.66
CA ARG A 194 22.27 -23.58 4.70
C ARG A 194 21.20 -23.60 3.60
N PRO A 195 21.56 -23.77 2.32
CA PRO A 195 20.71 -23.48 1.16
C PRO A 195 19.49 -24.39 0.99
N LEU A 196 19.46 -25.56 1.63
CA LEU A 196 18.30 -26.48 1.60
C LEU A 196 17.22 -26.15 2.65
N ARG A 197 17.44 -25.12 3.48
CA ARG A 197 16.51 -24.75 4.54
C ARG A 197 15.50 -23.71 4.04
N GLU A 198 14.25 -23.83 4.50
CA GLU A 198 13.27 -22.74 4.43
C GLU A 198 13.13 -22.07 5.80
N VAL A 199 12.89 -20.76 5.81
CA VAL A 199 12.55 -19.99 7.01
C VAL A 199 11.16 -19.40 6.79
N GLU A 200 10.22 -19.67 7.70
CA GLU A 200 8.80 -19.28 7.59
C GLU A 200 8.18 -19.74 6.25
N GLY A 201 8.61 -20.92 5.78
CA GLY A 201 8.21 -21.48 4.50
C GLY A 201 8.70 -20.65 3.31
N LEU A 202 9.84 -19.97 3.37
CA LEU A 202 10.43 -19.31 2.20
C LEU A 202 11.91 -19.65 2.09
N GLY A 203 12.36 -19.92 0.86
CA GLY A 203 13.78 -20.12 0.54
C GLY A 203 14.55 -18.81 0.33
N ALA A 204 15.86 -18.92 0.12
CA ALA A 204 16.79 -17.78 0.03
C ALA A 204 16.38 -16.74 -1.02
N ALA A 205 15.97 -17.17 -2.22
CA ALA A 205 15.59 -16.26 -3.29
C ALA A 205 14.36 -15.39 -2.93
N ALA A 206 13.37 -15.95 -2.24
CA ALA A 206 12.20 -15.20 -1.79
C ALA A 206 12.59 -14.22 -0.68
N TRP A 207 13.45 -14.62 0.27
CA TRP A 207 13.96 -13.74 1.31
C TRP A 207 14.81 -12.59 0.78
N ARG A 208 15.63 -12.82 -0.25
CA ARG A 208 16.37 -11.74 -0.94
C ARG A 208 15.40 -10.72 -1.55
N ARG A 209 14.31 -11.18 -2.17
CA ARG A 209 13.27 -10.28 -2.70
C ARG A 209 12.53 -9.52 -1.59
N ILE A 210 12.29 -10.13 -0.42
CA ILE A 210 11.75 -9.41 0.75
C ILE A 210 12.72 -8.32 1.19
N ALA A 211 14.00 -8.63 1.36
CA ALA A 211 15.00 -7.66 1.79
C ALA A 211 15.09 -6.48 0.81
N VAL A 212 15.22 -6.74 -0.49
CA VAL A 212 15.25 -5.69 -1.52
C VAL A 212 13.96 -4.87 -1.51
N LEU A 213 12.80 -5.50 -1.36
CA LEU A 213 11.52 -4.78 -1.24
C LEU A 213 11.52 -3.83 -0.03
N CYS A 214 12.01 -4.27 1.13
CA CYS A 214 12.11 -3.43 2.34
C CYS A 214 13.10 -2.28 2.14
N SER A 215 14.22 -2.52 1.47
CA SER A 215 15.23 -1.49 1.20
C SER A 215 14.69 -0.29 0.42
N PHE A 216 13.60 -0.46 -0.35
CA PHE A 216 12.98 0.64 -1.07
C PHE A 216 12.35 1.69 -0.15
N VAL A 217 11.88 1.32 1.03
CA VAL A 217 11.15 2.23 1.93
C VAL A 217 11.90 2.52 3.22
N GLU A 218 13.18 2.17 3.24
CA GLU A 218 14.09 2.42 4.35
C GLU A 218 15.24 3.30 3.83
N PRO A 219 15.51 4.45 4.48
CA PRO A 219 16.69 5.25 4.16
C PRO A 219 17.96 4.43 4.43
N LEU A 220 18.82 4.31 3.43
CA LEU A 220 20.10 3.62 3.53
C LEU A 220 21.24 4.57 3.20
N PRO A 221 22.44 4.38 3.80
CA PRO A 221 23.64 5.02 3.31
C PRO A 221 23.83 4.72 1.81
N HIS A 222 24.16 5.74 1.02
CA HIS A 222 24.29 5.61 -0.44
C HIS A 222 25.20 4.44 -0.83
N GLU A 223 26.34 4.29 -0.17
CA GLU A 223 27.28 3.21 -0.43
C GLU A 223 26.69 1.81 -0.21
N ALA A 224 25.83 1.65 0.80
CA ALA A 224 25.14 0.40 1.07
C ALA A 224 24.10 0.11 -0.02
N ALA A 225 23.31 1.12 -0.40
CA ALA A 225 22.28 1.00 -1.44
C ALA A 225 22.89 0.66 -2.82
N CYS A 226 24.08 1.16 -3.14
CA CYS A 226 24.82 0.83 -4.37
C CYS A 226 25.11 -0.66 -4.54
N THR A 227 25.22 -1.42 -3.44
CA THR A 227 25.60 -2.84 -3.45
C THR A 227 24.41 -3.79 -3.51
N LEU A 228 23.18 -3.27 -3.54
CA LEU A 228 21.97 -4.08 -3.51
C LEU A 228 21.59 -4.55 -4.92
N PRO A 229 21.41 -5.87 -5.14
CA PRO A 229 20.88 -6.38 -6.41
C PRO A 229 19.37 -6.13 -6.49
N LEU A 230 18.88 -5.61 -7.61
CA LEU A 230 17.45 -5.36 -7.84
C LEU A 230 16.68 -6.65 -8.18
N GLN A 231 16.64 -7.60 -7.23
CA GLN A 231 16.00 -8.91 -7.41
C GLN A 231 14.47 -8.87 -7.43
N VAL A 232 13.90 -7.70 -7.15
CA VAL A 232 12.48 -7.39 -7.33
C VAL A 232 12.42 -5.99 -7.92
N LEU A 233 11.74 -5.81 -9.05
CA LEU A 233 11.47 -4.46 -9.53
C LEU A 233 10.44 -3.80 -8.59
N PRO A 234 10.51 -2.48 -8.39
CA PRO A 234 9.55 -1.78 -7.53
C PRO A 234 8.10 -2.10 -7.90
N PRO A 235 7.25 -2.45 -6.91
CA PRO A 235 5.81 -2.42 -7.08
C PRO A 235 5.33 -1.03 -7.49
N LYS A 236 4.21 -0.97 -8.22
CA LYS A 236 3.61 0.31 -8.63
C LYS A 236 3.27 1.14 -7.39
N ARG A 237 3.49 2.46 -7.47
CA ARG A 237 3.19 3.43 -6.39
C ARG A 237 3.97 3.22 -5.09
N LEU A 238 4.94 2.31 -5.03
CA LEU A 238 5.86 2.22 -3.90
C LEU A 238 6.88 3.36 -3.99
N HIS A 239 7.16 4.02 -2.86
CA HIS A 239 8.21 5.02 -2.77
C HIS A 239 9.58 4.34 -2.76
N LEU A 240 10.59 4.98 -3.38
CA LEU A 240 11.97 4.50 -3.36
C LEU A 240 12.87 5.51 -2.65
N MET A 241 13.16 5.25 -1.38
CA MET A 241 13.88 6.17 -0.49
C MET A 241 15.33 6.42 -0.84
N ASN A 242 15.89 5.60 -1.73
CA ASN A 242 17.29 5.68 -2.11
C ASN A 242 17.39 6.06 -3.60
N PRO A 243 17.85 7.27 -3.95
CA PRO A 243 17.93 7.73 -5.34
C PRO A 243 18.70 6.78 -6.27
N VAL A 244 19.72 6.10 -5.75
CA VAL A 244 20.48 5.11 -6.53
C VAL A 244 19.65 3.88 -6.91
N GLN A 245 18.75 3.42 -6.04
CA GLN A 245 17.82 2.33 -6.35
C GLN A 245 16.73 2.77 -7.33
N ALA A 246 16.35 4.05 -7.28
CA ALA A 246 15.47 4.63 -8.28
C ALA A 246 16.10 4.65 -9.67
N LEU A 247 17.37 5.05 -9.76
CA LEU A 247 18.16 4.98 -10.99
C LEU A 247 18.28 3.53 -11.47
N GLN A 248 18.58 2.60 -10.57
CA GLN A 248 18.64 1.16 -10.84
C GLN A 248 17.33 0.65 -11.46
N ALA A 249 16.18 1.05 -10.89
CA ALA A 249 14.87 0.68 -11.36
C ALA A 249 14.55 1.28 -12.74
N GLN A 250 14.84 2.56 -12.97
CA GLN A 250 14.62 3.21 -14.27
C GLN A 250 15.44 2.56 -15.39
N LEU A 251 16.72 2.29 -15.13
CA LEU A 251 17.61 1.63 -16.09
C LEU A 251 17.25 0.17 -16.35
N SER A 252 16.56 -0.48 -15.42
CA SER A 252 16.04 -1.84 -15.60
C SER A 252 14.72 -1.84 -16.35
N LEU A 253 13.78 -0.98 -15.96
CA LEU A 253 12.44 -0.88 -16.55
C LEU A 253 12.45 -0.41 -18.01
N GLN A 254 13.46 0.36 -18.43
CA GLN A 254 13.57 0.78 -19.84
C GLN A 254 13.72 -0.40 -20.80
N LEU A 255 14.27 -1.54 -20.33
CA LEU A 255 14.41 -2.77 -21.11
C LEU A 255 13.06 -3.42 -21.42
N MET A 256 12.02 -3.10 -20.64
CA MET A 256 10.65 -3.55 -20.88
C MET A 256 9.92 -2.73 -21.94
N ARG A 257 10.54 -1.64 -22.44
CA ARG A 257 9.92 -0.73 -23.42
C ARG A 257 10.57 -0.92 -24.80
N PRO A 258 9.80 -0.86 -25.92
CA PRO A 258 10.36 -0.83 -27.27
C PRO A 258 11.36 0.33 -27.45
N GLY A 259 12.42 0.15 -28.24
CA GLY A 259 13.44 1.20 -28.47
C GLY A 259 14.38 1.45 -27.28
N TRP A 260 14.59 0.44 -26.42
CA TRP A 260 15.46 0.56 -25.24
C TRP A 260 16.91 0.87 -25.61
N ALA A 261 17.40 0.39 -26.77
CA ALA A 261 18.77 0.62 -27.20
C ALA A 261 19.04 2.11 -27.44
N GLU A 262 18.10 2.79 -28.13
CA GLU A 262 18.19 4.23 -28.37
C GLU A 262 18.13 5.03 -27.06
N ARG A 263 17.20 4.67 -26.16
CA ARG A 263 17.13 5.32 -24.84
C ARG A 263 18.40 5.11 -24.02
N SER A 264 19.01 3.93 -24.08
CA SER A 264 20.27 3.62 -23.40
C SER A 264 21.41 4.52 -23.91
N ARG A 265 21.53 4.69 -25.23
CA ARG A 265 22.50 5.62 -25.85
C ARG A 265 22.27 7.06 -25.43
N ARG A 266 20.99 7.51 -25.44
CA ARG A 266 20.63 8.87 -25.02
C ARG A 266 20.92 9.09 -23.53
N PHE A 267 20.68 8.09 -22.67
CA PHE A 267 21.05 8.16 -21.25
C PHE A 267 22.57 8.25 -21.08
N GLU A 268 23.34 7.44 -21.79
CA GLU A 268 24.81 7.48 -21.75
C GLU A 268 25.34 8.89 -22.09
N ALA A 269 24.74 9.55 -23.09
CA ALA A 269 25.09 10.91 -23.47
C ALA A 269 24.82 11.96 -22.37
N LEU A 270 23.98 11.66 -21.37
CA LEU A 270 23.74 12.55 -20.22
C LEU A 270 24.84 12.45 -19.15
N LEU A 271 25.63 11.38 -19.15
CA LEU A 271 26.64 11.10 -18.15
C LEU A 271 27.88 11.98 -18.35
N ALA A 272 28.28 12.68 -17.30
CA ALA A 272 29.43 13.57 -17.31
C ALA A 272 30.74 12.78 -17.27
N GLY A 273 31.60 13.02 -18.26
CA GLY A 273 32.95 12.44 -18.32
C GLY A 273 33.04 11.02 -18.88
N ALA A 274 34.21 10.71 -19.43
CA ALA A 274 34.51 9.40 -20.00
C ALA A 274 34.55 8.23 -18.98
N PRO A 275 35.00 8.41 -17.71
CA PRO A 275 34.98 7.34 -16.72
C PRO A 275 33.58 6.81 -16.41
N LEU A 276 32.63 7.73 -16.16
CA LEU A 276 31.26 7.38 -15.82
C LEU A 276 30.53 6.69 -16.99
N ARG A 277 30.72 7.19 -18.22
CA ARG A 277 30.20 6.54 -19.43
C ARG A 277 30.73 5.12 -19.61
N ARG A 278 32.04 4.92 -19.46
CA ARG A 278 32.67 3.59 -19.56
C ARG A 278 32.12 2.63 -18.49
N ALA A 279 31.93 3.12 -17.26
CA ALA A 279 31.35 2.30 -16.19
C ALA A 279 29.90 1.91 -16.49
N TYR A 280 29.08 2.85 -17.00
CA TYR A 280 27.73 2.55 -17.46
C TYR A 280 27.70 1.51 -18.57
N GLN A 281 28.52 1.67 -19.61
CA GLN A 281 28.63 0.71 -20.72
C GLN A 281 29.03 -0.68 -20.20
N ALA A 282 30.02 -0.76 -19.29
CA ALA A 282 30.45 -2.02 -18.70
C ALA A 282 29.33 -2.69 -17.88
N PHE A 283 28.54 -1.91 -17.14
CA PHE A 283 27.34 -2.40 -16.47
C PHE A 283 26.31 -2.92 -17.48
N PHE A 284 26.00 -2.14 -18.50
CA PHE A 284 24.97 -2.47 -19.45
C PHE A 284 25.34 -3.72 -20.30
N HIS A 285 26.61 -3.86 -20.68
CA HIS A 285 27.15 -5.06 -21.33
C HIS A 285 27.20 -6.28 -20.41
N ALA A 286 27.21 -6.10 -19.09
CA ALA A 286 27.05 -7.22 -18.17
C ALA A 286 25.57 -7.63 -18.02
N LEU A 287 24.66 -6.65 -17.94
CA LEU A 287 23.23 -6.89 -17.70
C LEU A 287 22.50 -7.45 -18.92
N LEU A 288 22.63 -6.78 -20.07
CA LEU A 288 21.81 -7.05 -21.25
C LEU A 288 21.92 -8.51 -21.73
N PRO A 289 23.11 -9.13 -21.87
CA PRO A 289 23.20 -10.52 -22.32
C PRO A 289 22.39 -11.47 -21.43
N ARG A 290 22.37 -11.26 -20.11
CA ARG A 290 21.63 -12.13 -19.17
C ARG A 290 20.13 -12.00 -19.32
N VAL A 291 19.65 -10.79 -19.61
CA VAL A 291 18.24 -10.56 -19.94
C VAL A 291 17.89 -11.23 -21.27
N LEU A 292 18.76 -11.14 -22.28
CA LEU A 292 18.54 -11.74 -23.60
C LEU A 292 18.60 -13.28 -23.58
N GLU A 293 19.46 -13.86 -22.75
CA GLU A 293 19.55 -15.30 -22.50
C GLU A 293 18.31 -15.83 -21.79
N ALA A 294 17.83 -15.13 -20.75
CA ALA A 294 16.69 -15.55 -19.95
C ALA A 294 15.31 -15.24 -20.61
N ALA A 295 15.23 -14.28 -21.51
CA ALA A 295 13.99 -13.91 -22.22
C ALA A 295 14.10 -14.21 -23.72
N PRO A 296 13.47 -15.31 -24.23
CA PRO A 296 13.45 -15.64 -25.64
C PRO A 296 12.93 -14.51 -26.54
N PRO A 297 13.26 -14.48 -27.85
CA PRO A 297 12.84 -13.42 -28.77
C PRO A 297 11.34 -13.08 -28.74
N ALA A 298 10.48 -14.10 -28.61
CA ALA A 298 9.03 -13.93 -28.50
C ALA A 298 8.62 -13.14 -27.25
N VAL A 299 9.20 -13.48 -26.09
CA VAL A 299 8.94 -12.83 -24.79
C VAL A 299 9.41 -11.37 -24.80
N ARG A 300 10.48 -11.05 -25.51
CA ARG A 300 11.03 -9.68 -25.59
C ARG A 300 10.14 -8.70 -26.34
N GLN A 301 9.28 -9.21 -27.24
CA GLN A 301 8.26 -8.39 -27.89
C GLN A 301 7.10 -8.06 -26.95
N ALA A 302 6.99 -8.78 -25.83
CA ALA A 302 6.10 -8.46 -24.71
C ALA A 302 4.64 -8.25 -25.16
N ARG A 303 4.16 -9.12 -26.05
CA ARG A 303 2.89 -8.96 -26.78
C ARG A 303 1.68 -9.01 -25.85
N ASP A 304 1.77 -9.79 -24.78
CA ASP A 304 0.71 -9.95 -23.79
C ASP A 304 1.19 -9.70 -22.35
N ALA A 305 0.30 -9.91 -21.38
CA ALA A 305 0.61 -9.76 -19.96
C ALA A 305 1.54 -10.85 -19.41
N ALA A 306 1.55 -12.05 -20.01
CA ALA A 306 2.41 -13.16 -19.62
C ALA A 306 3.86 -12.93 -20.06
N ASP A 307 4.07 -12.48 -21.30
CA ASP A 307 5.38 -12.13 -21.82
C ASP A 307 6.01 -10.95 -21.05
N ARG A 308 5.22 -9.89 -20.80
CA ARG A 308 5.68 -8.76 -19.97
C ARG A 308 6.13 -9.20 -18.58
N ARG A 309 5.43 -10.18 -18.00
CA ARG A 309 5.79 -10.76 -16.69
C ARG A 309 7.06 -11.60 -16.75
N ARG A 310 7.21 -12.46 -17.76
CA ARG A 310 8.43 -13.25 -17.97
C ARG A 310 9.65 -12.36 -18.21
N LEU A 311 9.50 -11.29 -19.01
CA LEU A 311 10.56 -10.31 -19.23
C LEU A 311 10.94 -9.58 -17.93
N ARG A 312 9.97 -9.20 -17.10
CA ARG A 312 10.24 -8.64 -15.77
C ARG A 312 11.07 -9.59 -14.91
N TRP A 313 10.71 -10.86 -14.84
CA TRP A 313 11.46 -11.85 -14.07
C TRP A 313 12.87 -12.08 -14.62
N ALA A 314 13.04 -12.11 -15.95
CA ALA A 314 14.37 -12.20 -16.56
C ALA A 314 15.28 -11.02 -16.18
N ILE A 315 14.73 -9.81 -16.11
CA ILE A 315 15.46 -8.62 -15.64
C ILE A 315 15.83 -8.75 -14.16
N GLU A 316 14.89 -9.14 -13.30
CA GLU A 316 15.13 -9.37 -11.88
C GLU A 316 16.17 -10.48 -11.63
N ASP A 317 16.17 -11.53 -12.45
CA ASP A 317 17.12 -12.65 -12.36
C ASP A 317 18.51 -12.27 -12.86
N ALA A 318 18.62 -11.42 -13.88
CA ALA A 318 19.90 -10.88 -14.35
C ALA A 318 20.65 -10.11 -13.24
N TRP A 319 19.92 -9.42 -12.35
CA TRP A 319 20.50 -8.74 -11.19
C TRP A 319 21.13 -9.68 -10.15
N GLN A 320 20.82 -10.98 -10.19
CA GLN A 320 21.44 -11.98 -9.30
C GLN A 320 22.87 -12.32 -9.75
N HIS A 321 23.25 -11.99 -11.00
CA HIS A 321 24.55 -12.36 -11.53
C HIS A 321 25.68 -11.50 -10.92
N PRO A 322 26.74 -12.09 -10.33
CA PRO A 322 27.78 -11.33 -9.63
C PRO A 322 28.47 -10.27 -10.51
N ALA A 323 28.69 -10.56 -11.80
CA ALA A 323 29.28 -9.60 -12.72
C ALA A 323 28.39 -8.37 -12.95
N VAL A 324 27.06 -8.53 -12.97
CA VAL A 324 26.12 -7.40 -13.12
C VAL A 324 26.22 -6.51 -11.89
N LEU A 325 26.17 -7.10 -10.70
CA LEU A 325 26.23 -6.36 -9.44
C LEU A 325 27.57 -5.64 -9.26
N LEU A 326 28.69 -6.30 -9.61
CA LEU A 326 30.02 -5.70 -9.54
C LEU A 326 30.12 -4.45 -10.44
N ARG A 327 29.67 -4.56 -11.70
CA ARG A 327 29.74 -3.45 -12.65
C ARG A 327 28.74 -2.34 -12.31
N TRP A 328 27.55 -2.69 -11.84
CA TRP A 328 26.60 -1.73 -11.28
C TRP A 328 27.21 -0.96 -10.12
N THR A 329 27.79 -1.66 -9.13
CA THR A 329 28.39 -1.02 -7.95
C THR A 329 29.50 -0.05 -8.36
N ALA A 330 30.35 -0.43 -9.33
CA ALA A 330 31.42 0.44 -9.85
C ALA A 330 30.89 1.68 -10.59
N PHE A 331 29.75 1.57 -11.28
CA PHE A 331 29.07 2.72 -11.90
C PHE A 331 28.38 3.59 -10.86
N ALA A 332 27.58 2.99 -9.98
CA ALA A 332 26.76 3.67 -8.99
C ALA A 332 27.60 4.46 -7.98
N ARG A 333 28.73 3.92 -7.53
CA ARG A 333 29.65 4.60 -6.60
C ARG A 333 30.39 5.82 -7.20
N GLN A 334 30.33 6.04 -8.51
CA GLN A 334 30.83 7.27 -9.12
C GLN A 334 29.82 8.41 -9.07
N LEU A 335 28.61 8.12 -8.61
CA LEU A 335 27.56 9.09 -8.32
C LEU A 335 27.40 9.17 -6.80
N ASP A 336 26.91 10.30 -6.33
CA ASP A 336 26.33 10.45 -5.00
C ASP A 336 24.80 10.47 -5.09
N ALA A 337 24.12 10.56 -3.94
CA ALA A 337 22.66 10.61 -3.93
C ALA A 337 22.11 11.82 -4.73
N PRO A 338 22.60 13.07 -4.53
CA PRO A 338 22.18 14.21 -5.34
C PRO A 338 22.42 14.04 -6.85
N GLY A 339 23.54 13.42 -7.23
CA GLY A 339 23.87 13.12 -8.62
C GLY A 339 22.91 12.12 -9.25
N CYS A 340 22.49 11.09 -8.51
CA CYS A 340 21.43 10.18 -8.96
C CYS A 340 20.11 10.92 -9.18
N GLU A 341 19.70 11.80 -8.26
CA GLU A 341 18.49 12.60 -8.39
C GLU A 341 18.52 13.54 -9.58
N ALA A 342 19.64 14.23 -9.79
CA ALA A 342 19.83 15.11 -10.93
C ALA A 342 19.71 14.35 -12.26
N LEU A 343 20.28 13.14 -12.33
CA LEU A 343 20.12 12.27 -13.51
C LEU A 343 18.67 11.83 -13.72
N LEU A 344 17.96 11.47 -12.65
CA LEU A 344 16.55 11.09 -12.71
C LEU A 344 15.65 12.25 -13.17
N ALA A 345 15.89 13.46 -12.65
CA ALA A 345 15.19 14.67 -13.08
C ALA A 345 15.43 14.97 -14.57
N ARG A 346 16.68 14.82 -15.05
CA ARG A 346 17.03 15.00 -16.47
C ARG A 346 16.38 13.93 -17.35
N LEU A 347 16.32 12.68 -16.89
CA LEU A 347 15.65 11.58 -17.58
C LEU A 347 14.16 11.86 -17.77
N ASP A 348 13.48 12.36 -16.73
CA ASP A 348 12.06 12.70 -16.79
C ASP A 348 11.80 13.90 -17.71
N ALA A 349 12.60 14.97 -17.57
CA ALA A 349 12.51 16.16 -18.42
C ALA A 349 12.70 15.86 -19.91
N LEU A 350 13.53 14.86 -20.26
CA LEU A 350 13.78 14.43 -21.64
C LEU A 350 12.82 13.34 -22.13
N GLY A 351 11.86 12.90 -21.31
CA GLY A 351 10.95 11.81 -21.63
C GLY A 351 11.64 10.46 -21.84
N LEU A 352 12.86 10.31 -21.30
CA LEU A 352 13.67 9.09 -21.42
C LEU A 352 13.36 8.06 -20.33
N GLY A 353 12.73 8.48 -19.24
CA GLY A 353 12.32 7.60 -18.14
C GLY A 353 11.38 6.49 -18.59
N ALA A 354 11.58 5.29 -18.05
CA ALA A 354 10.69 4.14 -18.30
C ALA A 354 9.32 4.34 -17.65
N GLN A 355 9.31 5.05 -16.52
CA GLN A 355 8.14 5.46 -15.77
C GLN A 355 8.31 6.90 -15.32
N ARG A 356 7.21 7.65 -15.22
CA ARG A 356 7.23 9.00 -14.63
C ARG A 356 7.70 8.90 -13.18
N THR A 357 8.69 9.73 -12.85
CA THR A 357 9.23 9.87 -11.50
C THR A 357 8.76 11.19 -10.91
N ALA A 358 8.05 11.14 -9.78
CA ALA A 358 7.82 12.34 -8.98
C ALA A 358 8.90 12.45 -7.91
N ARG A 359 9.60 13.58 -7.85
CA ARG A 359 10.48 13.89 -6.72
C ARG A 359 9.64 14.44 -5.58
N LEU A 360 9.85 13.92 -4.39
CA LEU A 360 9.20 14.29 -3.13
C LEU A 360 10.30 14.73 -2.16
N THR A 361 10.00 15.60 -1.20
CA THR A 361 10.86 15.74 -0.03
C THR A 361 10.71 14.53 0.89
N GLU A 362 11.64 14.33 1.84
CA GLU A 362 11.52 13.26 2.84
C GLU A 362 10.19 13.34 3.62
N ALA A 363 9.79 14.56 4.01
CA ALA A 363 8.54 14.82 4.69
C ALA A 363 7.32 14.46 3.82
N GLN A 364 7.33 14.82 2.53
CA GLN A 364 6.25 14.46 1.60
C GLN A 364 6.20 12.95 1.32
N ALA A 365 7.36 12.29 1.24
CA ALA A 365 7.42 10.86 0.96
C ALA A 365 6.93 9.98 2.12
N THR A 366 6.93 10.52 3.33
CA THR A 366 6.45 9.85 4.55
C THR A 366 5.16 10.45 5.11
N GLU A 367 4.55 11.38 4.37
CA GLU A 367 3.28 12.00 4.75
C GLU A 367 2.20 10.94 4.93
N GLY A 368 1.52 10.97 6.09
CA GLY A 368 0.49 10.01 6.44
C GLY A 368 0.99 8.62 6.88
N TRP A 369 2.32 8.39 6.90
CA TRP A 369 2.89 7.11 7.35
C TRP A 369 2.81 6.93 8.86
N GLN A 370 2.53 7.98 9.63
CA GLN A 370 2.38 7.92 11.10
C GLN A 370 3.61 7.31 11.77
N LEU A 371 4.81 7.75 11.37
CA LEU A 371 6.08 7.18 11.87
C LEU A 371 6.28 7.43 13.37
N ASP A 372 5.83 8.57 13.90
CA ASP A 372 5.96 8.94 15.31
C ASP A 372 5.22 7.96 16.24
N SER A 373 4.14 7.36 15.76
CA SER A 373 3.36 6.34 16.47
C SER A 373 3.68 4.92 16.00
N ALA A 374 4.77 4.72 15.26
CA ALA A 374 5.12 3.44 14.63
C ALA A 374 3.97 2.83 13.79
N GLY A 375 3.16 3.68 13.14
CA GLY A 375 2.03 3.29 12.32
C GLY A 375 0.77 2.91 13.09
N PHE A 376 0.68 3.23 14.38
CA PHE A 376 -0.52 3.02 15.19
C PHE A 376 -1.44 4.25 15.13
N ASP A 377 -2.76 4.02 15.16
CA ASP A 377 -3.74 5.12 15.25
C ASP A 377 -3.87 5.55 16.72
N PRO A 378 -3.56 6.81 17.07
CA PRO A 378 -3.68 7.28 18.46
C PRO A 378 -5.12 7.20 18.98
N ARG A 379 -6.13 7.29 18.10
CA ARG A 379 -7.55 7.14 18.47
C ARG A 379 -7.92 5.70 18.86
N LEU A 380 -7.03 4.74 18.58
CA LEU A 380 -7.19 3.32 18.91
C LEU A 380 -6.23 2.88 20.01
N ALA A 381 -5.57 3.81 20.72
CA ALA A 381 -4.51 3.49 21.69
C ALA A 381 -4.95 2.56 22.83
N ASP A 382 -6.21 2.70 23.29
CA ASP A 382 -6.78 1.96 24.41
C ASP A 382 -7.24 0.54 24.05
N ARG A 383 -7.16 0.15 22.77
CA ARG A 383 -7.53 -1.21 22.37
C ARG A 383 -6.49 -2.24 22.83
N PRO A 384 -6.92 -3.39 23.37
CA PRO A 384 -6.02 -4.48 23.72
C PRO A 384 -5.26 -4.94 22.48
N ARG A 385 -3.95 -4.72 22.49
CA ARG A 385 -3.05 -4.98 21.36
C ARG A 385 -2.83 -6.50 21.24
N PRO A 386 -3.28 -7.16 20.16
CA PRO A 386 -2.95 -8.57 19.98
C PRO A 386 -1.44 -8.68 19.68
N GLY A 387 -0.65 -9.19 20.64
CA GLY A 387 0.65 -9.80 20.33
C GLY A 387 1.95 -9.08 20.70
N LEU A 388 1.96 -7.99 21.49
CA LEU A 388 3.23 -7.44 22.00
C LEU A 388 4.02 -8.44 22.87
N ALA A 389 3.36 -9.45 23.45
CA ALA A 389 4.01 -10.51 24.22
C ALA A 389 4.88 -11.47 23.39
N ARG A 390 4.69 -11.57 22.05
CA ARG A 390 5.50 -12.46 21.20
C ARG A 390 6.79 -11.82 20.68
N LEU A 391 6.89 -10.49 20.68
CA LEU A 391 8.08 -9.77 20.19
C LEU A 391 9.27 -9.87 21.16
N ARG A 392 9.03 -10.06 22.47
CA ARG A 392 10.11 -10.26 23.46
C ARG A 392 10.62 -11.71 23.57
N ARG A 393 9.85 -12.71 23.14
CA ARG A 393 10.27 -14.12 23.12
C ARG A 393 10.95 -14.56 21.81
N ARG A 394 10.95 -13.76 20.75
CA ARG A 394 11.68 -14.08 19.49
C ARG A 394 13.18 -13.73 19.54
N GLY A 395 13.64 -13.06 20.61
CA GLY A 395 15.06 -12.84 20.90
C GLY A 395 15.75 -13.99 21.64
N ARG A 396 15.07 -15.11 21.89
CA ARG A 396 15.64 -16.28 22.58
C ARG A 396 14.90 -17.55 22.14
N LEU A 397 15.60 -18.70 22.07
CA LEU A 397 15.15 -20.06 21.69
C LEU A 397 15.31 -20.34 20.19
N GLU A 398 16.29 -21.09 19.68
CA GLU A 398 16.80 -22.42 20.08
C GLU A 398 15.71 -23.46 20.41
N GLY A 399 15.70 -24.52 19.60
CA GLY A 399 15.31 -25.88 19.99
C GLY A 399 13.84 -26.28 19.84
N GLY A 400 13.58 -27.29 19.00
CA GLY A 400 12.41 -28.17 19.18
C GLY A 400 11.61 -28.49 17.93
N ASP A 401 11.55 -29.77 17.61
CA ASP A 401 11.07 -30.42 16.39
C ASP A 401 9.58 -30.86 16.47
N ALA A 402 9.02 -31.24 15.30
CA ALA A 402 7.79 -32.04 15.03
C ALA A 402 6.42 -31.48 15.47
N GLY A 403 5.29 -31.62 14.78
CA GLY A 403 4.87 -32.30 13.55
C GLY A 403 3.34 -32.52 13.64
N ALA A 404 2.57 -32.28 12.56
CA ALA A 404 1.28 -32.94 12.25
C ALA A 404 0.60 -32.31 11.02
N GLY A 405 0.07 -33.18 10.14
CA GLY A 405 -0.41 -32.90 8.79
C GLY A 405 -1.87 -32.39 8.64
N PRO A 406 -2.40 -32.36 7.40
CA PRO A 406 -3.36 -31.36 6.96
C PRO A 406 -4.80 -31.87 6.77
N ALA A 407 -5.78 -30.97 6.84
CA ALA A 407 -7.15 -31.19 6.38
C ALA A 407 -7.47 -30.27 5.17
N ALA A 408 -8.00 -30.86 4.11
CA ALA A 408 -8.27 -30.26 2.80
C ALA A 408 -9.63 -29.50 2.73
N PRO A 409 -9.84 -28.65 1.71
CA PRO A 409 -10.75 -27.49 1.78
C PRO A 409 -12.06 -27.67 1.00
N ARG A 410 -13.05 -26.81 1.31
CA ARG A 410 -14.23 -26.59 0.46
C ARG A 410 -14.04 -25.34 -0.38
N THR A 411 -14.17 -25.51 -1.70
CA THR A 411 -13.97 -24.54 -2.77
C THR A 411 -15.29 -23.85 -3.14
N THR A 412 -15.21 -22.57 -3.48
CA THR A 412 -16.13 -21.92 -4.43
C THR A 412 -15.34 -20.92 -5.28
N PRO A 413 -15.53 -20.89 -6.60
CA PRO A 413 -14.73 -20.08 -7.52
C PRO A 413 -15.26 -18.64 -7.67
N TRP A 414 -14.37 -17.69 -7.97
CA TRP A 414 -14.71 -16.36 -8.44
C TRP A 414 -13.91 -16.02 -9.70
N PRO A 415 -14.49 -15.30 -10.69
CA PRO A 415 -13.91 -15.17 -12.02
C PRO A 415 -12.96 -13.97 -12.15
N ALA A 416 -11.97 -14.13 -13.03
CA ALA A 416 -10.97 -13.14 -13.39
C ALA A 416 -11.55 -12.03 -14.28
N ALA A 417 -11.11 -10.79 -14.08
CA ALA A 417 -11.37 -9.68 -14.99
C ALA A 417 -10.07 -8.90 -15.26
N SER A 418 -9.75 -8.77 -16.54
CA SER A 418 -8.61 -8.05 -17.10
C SER A 418 -8.83 -6.53 -17.10
N VAL A 419 -7.86 -5.73 -16.65
CA VAL A 419 -7.77 -4.30 -16.99
C VAL A 419 -6.29 -3.84 -17.09
N GLU A 420 -6.01 -3.09 -18.16
CA GLU A 420 -4.72 -2.51 -18.53
C GLU A 420 -4.31 -1.28 -17.70
N ALA A 421 -3.01 -0.97 -17.78
CA ALA A 421 -2.25 -0.20 -16.82
C ALA A 421 -1.95 1.25 -17.23
N SER A 422 -1.64 2.09 -16.23
CA SER A 422 -0.53 3.06 -16.24
C SER A 422 -0.21 3.44 -14.78
N GLY A 423 1.07 3.41 -14.37
CA GLY A 423 1.47 3.61 -12.97
C GLY A 423 2.76 4.42 -12.85
N GLN A 424 2.77 5.35 -11.89
CA GLN A 424 3.81 6.32 -11.54
C GLN A 424 4.63 5.83 -10.33
N VAL A 425 5.91 6.21 -10.25
CA VAL A 425 6.80 5.95 -9.10
C VAL A 425 7.22 7.29 -8.49
N CYS A 426 7.29 7.39 -7.16
CA CYS A 426 7.70 8.59 -6.45
C CYS A 426 9.00 8.32 -5.67
N LEU A 427 9.90 9.31 -5.60
CA LEU A 427 11.23 9.24 -4.99
C LEU A 427 11.38 10.38 -3.97
N PRO A 428 11.70 10.16 -2.69
CA PRO A 428 12.15 11.22 -1.79
C PRO A 428 13.55 11.76 -2.11
N MET A 429 13.78 12.96 -1.57
CA MET A 429 15.04 13.67 -1.40
C MET A 429 15.99 13.04 -0.38
#